data_AF-A0A952WKF9-F1
#
_entry.id   AF-A0A952WKF9-F1
#
_cell.length_a   1.000
_cell.length_b   1.000
_cell.length_c   1.000
_cell.angle_alpha   90.00
_cell.angle_beta   90.00
_cell.angle_gamma   90.00
#
_symmetry.space_group_name_H-M   'P 1'
#
loop_
_entity.id
_entity.type
_entity.pdbx_description
1 polymer ?
#
loop_
_entity_poly.entity_id
_entity_poly.type
_entity_poly.pdbx_seq_one_letter_code
_entity_poly.pdbx_strand_id
1 'polypeptide(L)'
;MRAISAFAFFAVASGVAQLSSAQPDVKAWKQNATGSHGQSSDAFINNILSTILSDVQQVRTTSTNSYVNATGIPAYPIGPWPSNPNTPSNQNILARFPHTPTAATGTHTSTGLGAIGLWIDGVEIFNAKDARSYQNKGFWNQNAVIVEGPSFDSAGGHPAPGGAYHHHQTPIGLRIVLGDSGTKHSPILGFAFDGFPIYGPYGFANADGSGGVVRLNSSYRARSITTRTTLPNGTVLTPTNYGPNVSTTYPLGYYIEDFEYIAGLGNLDQYNGRFCVTPDYPGGTYAYFTTIDASGASAYPYIVGPQYYGVLQTDNTSHSVSVPSGAAPYCEADLNCDGQIDDADFAMFAPAYNILLCTEADMPAGCYADLNHDGSVDDADFVLFAVAYDALVCN
;
A
#
# COMPACT_ATOMS: atom_id res chain seq x y z
N MET A 1 -50.97 26.44 42.57
CA MET A 1 -49.51 26.44 42.79
C MET A 1 -49.11 25.02 43.16
N ARG A 2 -48.14 24.43 42.44
CA ARG A 2 -47.50 23.10 42.65
C ARG A 2 -48.32 21.88 42.19
N ALA A 3 -47.79 20.87 41.52
CA ALA A 3 -46.49 20.64 40.87
C ALA A 3 -46.68 19.48 39.88
N ILE A 4 -46.09 19.60 38.68
CA ILE A 4 -46.02 18.52 37.68
C ILE A 4 -44.85 17.63 38.09
N SER A 5 -45.12 16.34 38.37
CA SER A 5 -44.08 15.35 38.63
C SER A 5 -43.38 14.97 37.33
N ALA A 6 -42.14 15.42 37.17
CA ALA A 6 -41.25 14.93 36.14
C ALA A 6 -40.64 13.59 36.58
N PHE A 7 -40.91 12.52 35.82
CA PHE A 7 -40.17 11.27 35.90
C PHE A 7 -38.83 11.47 35.19
N ALA A 8 -37.73 11.51 35.95
CA ALA A 8 -36.39 11.47 35.39
C ALA A 8 -36.05 10.02 35.02
N PHE A 9 -36.00 9.72 33.73
CA PHE A 9 -35.39 8.51 33.21
C PHE A 9 -33.87 8.66 33.36
N PHE A 10 -33.28 7.96 34.32
CA PHE A 10 -31.82 7.75 34.34
C PHE A 10 -31.49 6.77 33.22
N ALA A 11 -31.05 7.31 32.07
CA ALA A 11 -30.33 6.50 31.10
C ALA A 11 -28.96 6.16 31.71
N VAL A 12 -28.81 4.92 32.17
CA VAL A 12 -27.49 4.35 32.43
C VAL A 12 -26.85 4.21 31.06
N ALA A 13 -25.99 5.16 30.69
CA ALA A 13 -25.07 5.00 29.58
C ALA A 13 -24.09 3.88 29.97
N SER A 14 -24.44 2.65 29.64
CA SER A 14 -23.50 1.54 29.58
C SER A 14 -22.51 1.87 28.47
N GLY A 15 -21.43 2.56 28.85
CA GLY A 15 -20.23 2.69 28.05
C GLY A 15 -19.61 1.32 27.90
N VAL A 16 -20.12 0.52 26.98
CA VAL A 16 -19.33 -0.50 26.35
C VAL A 16 -18.43 0.28 25.41
N ALA A 17 -17.18 0.49 25.81
CA ALA A 17 -16.14 0.80 24.85
C ALA A 17 -16.23 -0.31 23.80
N GLN A 18 -16.72 0.01 22.60
CA GLN A 18 -16.55 -0.88 21.47
C GLN A 18 -15.04 -1.10 21.39
N LEU A 19 -14.61 -2.36 21.57
CA LEU A 19 -13.30 -2.82 21.17
C LEU A 19 -13.01 -2.17 19.81
N SER A 20 -12.11 -1.19 19.76
CA SER A 20 -11.71 -0.61 18.49
C SER A 20 -10.99 -1.73 17.77
N SER A 21 -11.66 -2.38 16.82
CA SER A 21 -10.98 -3.26 15.87
C SER A 21 -9.81 -2.45 15.32
N ALA A 22 -8.57 -2.85 15.62
CA ALA A 22 -7.40 -2.11 15.18
C ALA A 22 -7.54 -1.80 13.68
N GLN A 23 -7.29 -0.54 13.32
CA GLN A 23 -7.65 0.02 12.03
C GLN A 23 -6.83 -0.68 10.93
N PRO A 24 -7.35 -0.87 9.71
CA PRO A 24 -6.61 -1.63 8.69
C PRO A 24 -5.22 -1.04 8.38
N ASP A 25 -5.04 0.27 8.54
CA ASP A 25 -3.76 0.97 8.40
C ASP A 25 -2.77 0.73 9.55
N VAL A 26 -3.19 0.03 10.60
CA VAL A 26 -2.34 -0.47 11.69
C VAL A 26 -2.00 -1.94 11.46
N LYS A 27 -3.01 -2.75 11.11
CA LYS A 27 -2.88 -4.21 11.01
C LYS A 27 -2.17 -4.70 9.76
N ALA A 28 -2.25 -3.97 8.66
CA ALA A 28 -1.81 -4.49 7.37
C ALA A 28 -0.28 -4.60 7.23
N TRP A 29 0.51 -3.96 8.10
CA TRP A 29 1.97 -3.91 7.98
C TRP A 29 2.62 -5.25 8.32
N LYS A 30 3.47 -5.73 7.41
CA LYS A 30 4.27 -6.93 7.63
C LYS A 30 5.45 -6.60 8.53
N GLN A 31 5.27 -6.76 9.84
CA GLN A 31 6.30 -6.45 10.83
C GLN A 31 7.35 -7.57 10.95
N ASN A 32 8.61 -7.19 10.97
CA ASN A 32 9.74 -8.08 11.16
C ASN A 32 10.05 -8.26 12.65
N ALA A 33 9.29 -9.13 13.31
CA ALA A 33 9.48 -9.47 14.71
C ALA A 33 10.71 -10.38 14.96
N THR A 34 11.23 -11.04 13.92
CA THR A 34 12.27 -12.07 14.06
C THR A 34 13.69 -11.56 13.81
N GLY A 35 13.86 -10.29 13.44
CA GLY A 35 15.16 -9.76 13.02
C GLY A 35 15.65 -10.34 11.69
N SER A 36 14.74 -10.72 10.80
CA SER A 36 15.06 -11.18 9.44
C SER A 36 15.77 -10.09 8.64
N HIS A 37 16.59 -10.51 7.68
CA HIS A 37 17.34 -9.60 6.83
C HIS A 37 16.94 -9.79 5.36
N GLY A 38 17.24 -8.79 4.54
CA GLY A 38 17.05 -8.90 3.10
C GLY A 38 17.90 -10.03 2.50
N GLN A 39 17.49 -10.54 1.35
CA GLN A 39 18.19 -11.63 0.68
C GLN A 39 18.19 -11.48 -0.84
N SER A 40 19.14 -12.13 -1.49
CA SER A 40 19.23 -12.25 -2.94
C SER A 40 19.80 -13.62 -3.33
N SER A 41 19.42 -14.11 -4.50
CA SER A 41 20.09 -15.27 -5.11
C SER A 41 21.47 -14.93 -5.65
N ASP A 42 21.77 -13.64 -5.88
CA ASP A 42 23.11 -13.19 -6.27
C ASP A 42 24.00 -12.99 -5.04
N ALA A 43 25.17 -13.63 -5.03
CA ALA A 43 26.04 -13.63 -3.85
C ALA A 43 26.59 -12.24 -3.49
N PHE A 44 26.86 -11.38 -4.49
CA PHE A 44 27.37 -10.03 -4.22
C PHE A 44 26.28 -9.16 -3.61
N ILE A 45 25.08 -9.18 -4.18
CA ILE A 45 23.92 -8.43 -3.66
C ILE A 45 23.53 -8.97 -2.29
N ASN A 46 23.55 -10.29 -2.10
CA ASN A 46 23.18 -10.92 -0.84
C ASN A 46 24.11 -10.51 0.31
N ASN A 47 25.42 -10.35 0.06
CA ASN A 47 26.36 -9.88 1.07
C ASN A 47 26.03 -8.46 1.60
N ILE A 48 25.32 -7.65 0.80
CA ILE A 48 24.83 -6.33 1.22
C ILE A 48 23.51 -6.49 1.96
N LEU A 49 22.54 -7.17 1.33
CA LEU A 49 21.18 -7.29 1.86
C LEU A 49 21.12 -8.04 3.19
N SER A 50 21.97 -9.04 3.40
CA SER A 50 22.04 -9.81 4.64
C SER A 50 22.50 -8.98 5.85
N THR A 51 22.87 -7.71 5.66
CA THR A 51 23.23 -6.76 6.72
C THR A 51 22.12 -5.73 7.01
N ILE A 52 21.03 -5.75 6.25
CA ILE A 52 19.91 -4.81 6.37
C ILE A 52 18.68 -5.59 6.83
N LEU A 53 18.04 -5.12 7.91
CA LEU A 53 16.76 -5.68 8.36
C LEU A 53 15.71 -5.59 7.26
N SER A 54 14.92 -6.63 7.08
CA SER A 54 13.83 -6.68 6.11
C SER A 54 12.50 -6.21 6.70
N ASP A 55 11.54 -5.98 5.81
CA ASP A 55 10.15 -5.62 6.06
C ASP A 55 10.00 -4.37 6.99
N VAL A 56 8.87 -4.23 7.69
CA VAL A 56 8.63 -3.13 8.65
C VAL A 56 9.27 -3.45 10.00
N GLN A 57 10.08 -2.54 10.56
CA GLN A 57 10.71 -2.78 11.87
C GLN A 57 9.80 -2.41 13.04
N GLN A 58 8.92 -1.43 12.86
CA GLN A 58 8.04 -0.97 13.93
C GLN A 58 6.83 -0.23 13.37
N VAL A 59 5.66 -0.53 13.91
CA VAL A 59 4.46 0.30 13.78
C VAL A 59 4.15 0.92 15.13
N ARG A 60 3.87 2.23 15.15
CA ARG A 60 3.35 2.94 16.32
C ARG A 60 2.03 3.60 15.96
N THR A 61 1.13 3.76 16.91
CA THR A 61 -0.20 4.33 16.70
C THR A 61 -0.53 5.39 17.74
N THR A 62 -1.32 6.36 17.32
CA THR A 62 -2.02 7.33 18.18
C THR A 62 -3.51 7.20 17.91
N SER A 63 -4.37 8.00 18.52
CA SER A 63 -5.80 8.00 18.14
C SER A 63 -6.11 8.50 16.72
N THR A 64 -5.10 8.97 15.95
CA THR A 64 -5.32 9.63 14.64
C THR A 64 -4.43 9.14 13.50
N ASN A 65 -3.27 8.55 13.81
CA ASN A 65 -2.27 8.16 12.83
C ASN A 65 -1.52 6.90 13.27
N SER A 66 -1.20 6.06 12.28
CA SER A 66 -0.13 5.08 12.32
C SER A 66 1.20 5.73 11.92
N TYR A 67 2.31 5.23 12.46
CA TYR A 67 3.68 5.64 12.19
C TYR A 67 4.52 4.40 11.92
N VAL A 68 5.20 4.36 10.78
CA VAL A 68 5.81 3.13 10.25
C VAL A 68 7.28 3.36 10.02
N ASN A 69 8.11 2.51 10.62
CA ASN A 69 9.55 2.46 10.41
C ASN A 69 9.92 1.29 9.51
N ALA A 70 10.66 1.57 8.44
CA ALA A 70 11.12 0.55 7.51
C ALA A 70 12.52 0.87 6.98
N THR A 71 13.24 -0.17 6.54
CA THR A 71 14.51 -0.01 5.80
C THR A 71 14.30 0.22 4.31
N GLY A 72 13.11 -0.13 3.78
CA GLY A 72 12.84 -0.18 2.35
C GLY A 72 13.26 -1.49 1.67
N ILE A 73 13.61 -2.53 2.45
CA ILE A 73 14.08 -3.83 1.94
C ILE A 73 13.06 -4.92 2.30
N PRO A 74 12.54 -5.71 1.34
CA PRO A 74 11.62 -6.80 1.65
C PRO A 74 12.36 -8.06 2.10
N ALA A 75 11.65 -8.98 2.78
CA ALA A 75 12.22 -10.27 3.16
C ALA A 75 12.30 -11.27 2.01
N TYR A 76 11.53 -11.11 0.93
CA TYR A 76 11.63 -11.98 -0.24
C TYR A 76 12.89 -11.64 -1.07
N PRO A 77 13.45 -12.60 -1.83
CA PRO A 77 14.63 -12.35 -2.65
C PRO A 77 14.43 -11.24 -3.70
N ILE A 78 15.35 -10.28 -3.74
CA ILE A 78 15.39 -9.21 -4.75
C ILE A 78 16.70 -9.20 -5.53
N GLY A 79 16.71 -8.54 -6.69
CA GLY A 79 17.81 -8.64 -7.65
C GLY A 79 17.94 -10.05 -8.27
N PRO A 80 18.99 -10.29 -9.07
CA PRO A 80 19.94 -9.30 -9.57
C PRO A 80 19.34 -8.32 -10.56
N TRP A 81 19.98 -7.15 -10.74
CA TRP A 81 19.56 -6.11 -11.68
C TRP A 81 20.57 -5.98 -12.83
N PRO A 82 20.42 -6.77 -13.92
CA PRO A 82 21.45 -6.87 -14.96
C PRO A 82 21.76 -5.54 -15.68
N SER A 83 20.84 -4.59 -15.68
CA SER A 83 21.02 -3.27 -16.31
C SER A 83 21.01 -2.10 -15.31
N ASN A 84 21.22 -2.37 -14.01
CA ASN A 84 21.26 -1.34 -12.97
C ASN A 84 22.60 -1.36 -12.23
N PRO A 85 23.38 -0.27 -12.23
CA PRO A 85 24.64 -0.21 -11.50
C PRO A 85 24.47 0.04 -9.99
N ASN A 86 23.26 0.36 -9.53
CA ASN A 86 23.00 0.72 -8.14
C ASN A 86 22.80 -0.51 -7.27
N THR A 87 23.07 -0.36 -5.98
CA THR A 87 22.81 -1.37 -4.95
C THR A 87 21.86 -0.80 -3.91
N PRO A 88 20.93 -1.61 -3.38
CA PRO A 88 20.01 -1.16 -2.35
C PRO A 88 20.74 -0.87 -1.03
N SER A 89 20.17 0.03 -0.23
CA SER A 89 20.65 0.37 1.10
C SER A 89 19.48 0.70 2.03
N ASN A 90 19.72 0.68 3.34
CA ASN A 90 18.72 1.10 4.33
C ASN A 90 18.36 2.58 4.14
N GLN A 91 17.09 2.86 3.84
CA GLN A 91 16.56 4.21 3.61
C GLN A 91 16.13 4.93 4.90
N ASN A 92 16.12 4.24 6.05
CA ASN A 92 15.69 4.77 7.34
C ASN A 92 14.34 5.51 7.23
N ILE A 93 13.35 4.82 6.66
CA ILE A 93 12.05 5.35 6.35
C ILE A 93 11.27 5.55 7.65
N LEU A 94 10.65 6.72 7.78
CA LEU A 94 9.61 6.99 8.75
C LEU A 94 8.46 7.69 8.03
N ALA A 95 7.31 7.03 7.98
CA ALA A 95 6.09 7.55 7.38
C ALA A 95 4.93 7.52 8.37
N ARG A 96 3.91 8.35 8.17
CA ARG A 96 2.65 8.31 8.92
C ARG A 96 1.43 8.19 8.01
N PHE A 97 0.43 7.48 8.48
CA PHE A 97 -0.82 7.24 7.76
C PHE A 97 -2.00 7.61 8.67
N PRO A 98 -2.85 8.56 8.27
CA PRO A 98 -4.05 8.89 9.04
C PRO A 98 -5.01 7.70 9.07
N HIS A 99 -5.53 7.42 10.25
CA HIS A 99 -6.57 6.42 10.51
C HIS A 99 -7.89 6.70 9.79
N THR A 100 -8.11 7.95 9.41
CA THR A 100 -9.29 8.39 8.66
C THR A 100 -8.81 9.37 7.59
N PRO A 101 -8.27 8.87 6.47
CA PRO A 101 -7.82 9.73 5.38
C PRO A 101 -8.99 10.50 4.80
N THR A 102 -8.71 11.71 4.30
CA THR A 102 -9.74 12.62 3.78
C THR A 102 -9.46 12.92 2.31
N ALA A 103 -10.54 12.99 1.52
CA ALA A 103 -10.45 13.41 0.14
C ALA A 103 -9.95 14.86 0.06
N ALA A 104 -9.09 15.15 -0.92
CA ALA A 104 -8.70 16.53 -1.18
C ALA A 104 -9.90 17.33 -1.73
N THR A 105 -10.03 18.58 -1.32
CA THR A 105 -11.01 19.52 -1.89
C THR A 105 -10.33 20.46 -2.86
N GLY A 106 -10.87 20.61 -4.08
CA GLY A 106 -10.32 21.51 -5.08
C GLY A 106 -9.18 20.89 -5.89
N THR A 107 -8.03 21.56 -5.96
CA THR A 107 -6.88 21.08 -6.75
C THR A 107 -6.17 19.95 -6.03
N HIS A 108 -6.13 18.78 -6.65
CA HIS A 108 -5.41 17.61 -6.14
C HIS A 108 -3.89 17.75 -6.34
N THR A 109 -3.12 17.22 -5.38
CA THR A 109 -1.65 17.24 -5.44
C THR A 109 -1.14 16.21 -6.44
N SER A 110 -0.26 16.61 -7.35
CA SER A 110 0.41 15.69 -8.27
C SER A 110 1.35 14.74 -7.53
N THR A 111 1.39 13.48 -7.94
CA THR A 111 2.41 12.53 -7.47
C THR A 111 3.79 13.03 -7.87
N GLY A 112 4.67 13.24 -6.89
CA GLY A 112 6.04 13.70 -7.09
C GLY A 112 6.96 12.62 -7.66
N LEU A 113 8.20 13.00 -7.95
CA LEU A 113 9.29 12.03 -8.09
C LEU A 113 9.69 11.51 -6.70
N GLY A 114 10.24 10.31 -6.63
CA GLY A 114 10.53 9.64 -5.35
C GLY A 114 9.31 8.90 -4.80
N ALA A 115 9.35 8.63 -3.49
CA ALA A 115 8.32 7.86 -2.81
C ALA A 115 6.96 8.59 -2.79
N ILE A 116 5.90 7.85 -3.10
CA ILE A 116 4.50 8.30 -3.09
C ILE A 116 3.61 7.47 -2.16
N GLY A 117 4.20 6.46 -1.52
CA GLY A 117 3.54 5.49 -0.67
C GLY A 117 4.53 4.42 -0.24
N LEU A 118 4.08 3.53 0.63
CA LEU A 118 4.82 2.34 1.03
C LEU A 118 3.96 1.11 0.79
N TRP A 119 4.59 0.04 0.32
CA TRP A 119 4.03 -1.30 0.44
C TRP A 119 4.03 -1.75 1.90
N ILE A 120 3.22 -2.75 2.24
CA ILE A 120 3.08 -3.22 3.62
C ILE A 120 4.36 -3.84 4.21
N ASP A 121 5.32 -4.20 3.36
CA ASP A 121 6.68 -4.61 3.73
C ASP A 121 7.65 -3.42 3.85
N GLY A 122 7.14 -2.19 3.76
CA GLY A 122 7.93 -0.96 3.89
C GLY A 122 8.73 -0.57 2.65
N VAL A 123 8.64 -1.31 1.53
CA VAL A 123 9.28 -0.94 0.26
C VAL A 123 8.60 0.28 -0.35
N GLU A 124 9.39 1.18 -0.93
CA GLU A 124 8.88 2.43 -1.50
C GLU A 124 8.11 2.22 -2.81
N ILE A 125 7.06 3.03 -2.97
CA ILE A 125 6.27 3.13 -4.18
C ILE A 125 6.67 4.40 -4.92
N PHE A 126 7.05 4.30 -6.18
CA PHE A 126 7.30 5.48 -7.03
C PHE A 126 6.17 5.63 -8.06
N ASN A 127 5.97 6.85 -8.56
CA ASN A 127 5.00 7.10 -9.64
C ASN A 127 5.48 6.52 -10.99
N ALA A 128 4.70 6.63 -12.05
CA ALA A 128 5.05 6.06 -13.36
C ALA A 128 6.26 6.70 -14.09
N LYS A 129 6.91 7.75 -13.55
CA LYS A 129 7.95 8.54 -14.24
C LYS A 129 9.37 8.16 -13.80
N ASP A 130 10.33 8.24 -14.72
CA ASP A 130 11.77 7.99 -14.49
C ASP A 130 12.59 9.28 -14.19
N ALA A 131 11.90 10.39 -13.89
CA ALA A 131 12.48 11.75 -13.77
C ALA A 131 13.07 12.38 -15.04
N ARG A 132 13.01 11.72 -16.22
CA ARG A 132 13.48 12.27 -17.49
C ARG A 132 12.33 12.69 -18.38
N SER A 133 12.63 13.63 -19.28
CA SER A 133 11.68 14.06 -20.31
C SER A 133 12.39 14.32 -21.63
N TYR A 134 11.64 14.29 -22.74
CA TYR A 134 12.20 14.60 -24.04
C TYR A 134 12.85 15.99 -24.04
N GLN A 135 14.15 16.02 -24.33
CA GLN A 135 14.98 17.24 -24.32
C GLN A 135 14.97 18.01 -22.99
N ASN A 136 14.64 17.35 -21.87
CA ASN A 136 14.57 17.95 -20.52
C ASN A 136 13.62 19.15 -20.43
N LYS A 137 12.50 19.12 -21.16
CA LYS A 137 11.51 20.22 -21.19
C LYS A 137 10.28 20.00 -20.30
N GLY A 138 10.09 18.79 -19.77
CA GLY A 138 8.98 18.47 -18.85
C GLY A 138 7.60 18.24 -19.50
N PHE A 139 7.49 18.32 -20.83
CA PHE A 139 6.21 18.08 -21.54
C PHE A 139 5.94 16.62 -21.89
N TRP A 140 6.99 15.86 -22.17
CA TRP A 140 6.92 14.45 -22.56
C TRP A 140 7.82 13.68 -21.61
N ASN A 141 7.23 13.23 -20.50
CA ASN A 141 7.92 12.56 -19.39
C ASN A 141 8.00 11.06 -19.68
N GLN A 142 9.17 10.44 -19.50
CA GLN A 142 9.33 9.04 -19.87
C GLN A 142 8.62 8.13 -18.87
N ASN A 143 8.14 7.00 -19.39
CA ASN A 143 7.46 5.97 -18.62
C ASN A 143 8.49 4.98 -18.06
N ALA A 144 8.67 4.98 -16.74
CA ALA A 144 9.70 4.17 -16.08
C ALA A 144 9.56 2.68 -16.37
N VAL A 145 8.33 2.15 -16.41
CA VAL A 145 8.08 0.73 -16.72
C VAL A 145 8.57 0.35 -18.12
N ILE A 146 8.55 1.29 -19.06
CA ILE A 146 9.01 1.06 -20.44
C ILE A 146 10.52 1.29 -20.57
N VAL A 147 11.04 2.36 -19.97
CA VAL A 147 12.44 2.78 -20.17
C VAL A 147 13.39 2.07 -19.21
N GLU A 148 13.00 1.92 -17.95
CA GLU A 148 13.80 1.31 -16.89
C GLU A 148 13.45 -0.17 -16.69
N GLY A 149 12.40 -0.69 -17.35
CA GLY A 149 11.98 -2.09 -17.30
C GLY A 149 13.13 -3.11 -17.43
N PRO A 150 14.11 -2.94 -18.34
CA PRO A 150 15.27 -3.85 -18.44
C PRO A 150 16.19 -3.88 -17.21
N SER A 151 16.01 -2.94 -16.27
CA SER A 151 16.76 -2.82 -15.01
C SER A 151 16.02 -3.39 -13.80
N PHE A 152 14.75 -3.77 -13.95
CA PHE A 152 13.95 -4.36 -12.88
C PHE A 152 14.35 -5.82 -12.63
N ASP A 153 14.21 -6.26 -11.39
CA ASP A 153 14.33 -7.67 -11.02
C ASP A 153 13.03 -8.46 -11.27
N SER A 154 13.04 -9.73 -10.89
CA SER A 154 11.87 -10.61 -11.01
C SER A 154 10.70 -10.23 -10.09
N ALA A 155 10.93 -9.45 -9.03
CA ALA A 155 9.89 -8.92 -8.16
C ALA A 155 9.25 -7.63 -8.72
N GLY A 156 9.85 -7.05 -9.77
CA GLY A 156 9.35 -5.88 -10.49
C GLY A 156 9.88 -4.55 -9.97
N GLY A 157 10.92 -4.57 -9.13
CA GLY A 157 11.55 -3.39 -8.54
C GLY A 157 13.03 -3.24 -8.89
N HIS A 158 13.60 -2.11 -8.53
CA HIS A 158 15.03 -1.83 -8.69
C HIS A 158 15.54 -0.73 -7.73
N PRO A 159 16.86 -0.67 -7.44
CA PRO A 159 17.44 0.41 -6.64
C PRO A 159 17.69 1.68 -7.45
N ALA A 160 17.30 2.83 -6.88
CA ALA A 160 17.69 4.16 -7.34
C ALA A 160 19.17 4.48 -6.98
N PRO A 161 19.79 5.54 -7.54
CA PRO A 161 21.16 5.95 -7.18
C PRO A 161 21.40 6.23 -5.68
N GLY A 162 20.36 6.48 -4.89
CA GLY A 162 20.42 6.62 -3.43
C GLY A 162 20.28 5.31 -2.65
N GLY A 163 20.09 4.18 -3.34
CA GLY A 163 19.88 2.86 -2.74
C GLY A 163 18.43 2.54 -2.36
N ALA A 164 17.48 3.43 -2.64
CA ALA A 164 16.06 3.15 -2.47
C ALA A 164 15.61 2.07 -3.46
N TYR A 165 15.37 0.86 -2.97
CA TYR A 165 14.67 -0.17 -3.72
C TYR A 165 13.18 0.17 -3.77
N HIS A 166 12.62 0.22 -4.98
CA HIS A 166 11.25 0.71 -5.16
C HIS A 166 10.58 0.07 -6.37
N HIS A 167 9.26 0.26 -6.44
CA HIS A 167 8.43 -0.19 -7.56
C HIS A 167 7.72 0.97 -8.25
N HIS A 168 7.79 0.99 -9.58
CA HIS A 168 6.98 1.87 -10.44
C HIS A 168 5.64 1.22 -10.87
N GLN A 169 5.47 -0.07 -10.55
CA GLN A 169 4.38 -0.92 -11.01
C GLN A 169 3.93 -1.91 -9.93
N THR A 170 2.98 -2.79 -10.24
CA THR A 170 2.51 -3.79 -9.29
C THR A 170 3.69 -4.59 -8.69
N PRO A 171 3.75 -4.78 -7.36
CA PRO A 171 4.87 -5.45 -6.71
C PRO A 171 4.68 -6.97 -6.83
N ILE A 172 5.31 -7.59 -7.83
CA ILE A 172 5.11 -9.00 -8.16
C ILE A 172 5.53 -9.89 -7.00
N GLY A 173 6.69 -9.59 -6.39
CA GLY A 173 7.21 -10.35 -5.24
C GLY A 173 6.24 -10.35 -4.06
N LEU A 174 5.80 -9.17 -3.64
CA LEU A 174 4.84 -9.03 -2.54
C LEU A 174 3.51 -9.72 -2.84
N ARG A 175 2.97 -9.59 -4.06
CA ARG A 175 1.74 -10.28 -4.45
C ARG A 175 1.86 -11.80 -4.39
N ILE A 176 3.01 -12.36 -4.74
CA ILE A 176 3.26 -13.80 -4.60
C ILE A 176 3.28 -14.19 -3.12
N VAL A 177 3.97 -13.43 -2.27
CA VAL A 177 4.04 -13.67 -0.82
C VAL A 177 2.65 -13.65 -0.18
N LEU A 178 1.78 -12.74 -0.63
CA LEU A 178 0.41 -12.61 -0.11
C LEU A 178 -0.62 -13.51 -0.83
N GLY A 179 -0.19 -14.37 -1.76
CA GLY A 179 -1.10 -15.27 -2.48
C GLY A 179 -2.15 -14.56 -3.35
N ASP A 180 -1.88 -13.33 -3.81
CA ASP A 180 -2.79 -12.49 -4.62
C ASP A 180 -2.91 -12.99 -6.06
N SER A 181 -3.59 -14.14 -6.19
CA SER A 181 -3.77 -14.95 -7.39
C SER A 181 -5.03 -14.59 -8.20
N GLY A 182 -5.86 -13.67 -7.71
CA GLY A 182 -7.13 -13.29 -8.33
C GLY A 182 -8.31 -14.21 -8.05
N THR A 183 -8.15 -15.16 -7.12
CA THR A 183 -9.24 -16.04 -6.65
C THR A 183 -10.11 -15.39 -5.57
N LYS A 184 -9.58 -14.37 -4.88
CA LYS A 184 -10.23 -13.58 -3.83
C LYS A 184 -10.06 -12.09 -4.13
N HIS A 185 -10.76 -11.23 -3.39
CA HIS A 185 -10.45 -9.80 -3.36
C HIS A 185 -8.96 -9.65 -2.98
N SER A 186 -8.22 -8.80 -3.69
CA SER A 186 -6.81 -8.61 -3.38
C SER A 186 -6.65 -8.10 -1.94
N PRO A 187 -5.57 -8.46 -1.24
CA PRO A 187 -5.24 -7.89 0.05
C PRO A 187 -4.75 -6.44 -0.12
N ILE A 188 -4.67 -5.70 1.00
CA ILE A 188 -3.95 -4.43 1.02
C ILE A 188 -2.48 -4.73 0.71
N LEU A 189 -1.96 -4.12 -0.36
CA LEU A 189 -0.55 -4.22 -0.71
C LEU A 189 0.26 -3.08 -0.09
N GLY A 190 -0.37 -1.95 0.22
CA GLY A 190 0.30 -0.78 0.79
C GLY A 190 -0.65 0.39 1.02
N PHE A 191 -0.07 1.55 1.32
CA PHE A 191 -0.79 2.81 1.51
C PHE A 191 -0.10 3.93 0.75
N ALA A 192 -0.89 4.76 0.07
CA ALA A 192 -0.41 5.99 -0.52
C ALA A 192 -0.16 7.04 0.58
N PHE A 193 0.71 8.02 0.31
CA PHE A 193 1.03 9.07 1.29
C PHE A 193 -0.11 10.06 1.59
N ASP A 194 -1.26 9.93 0.93
CA ASP A 194 -2.50 10.60 1.33
C ASP A 194 -3.34 9.78 2.34
N GLY A 195 -2.88 8.59 2.71
CA GLY A 195 -3.45 7.71 3.72
C GLY A 195 -4.41 6.65 3.20
N PHE A 196 -4.78 6.67 1.91
CA PHE A 196 -5.71 5.67 1.37
C PHE A 196 -5.01 4.34 1.05
N PRO A 197 -5.69 3.20 1.27
CA PRO A 197 -5.14 1.88 0.98
C PRO A 197 -4.95 1.66 -0.53
N ILE A 198 -3.96 0.84 -0.85
CA ILE A 198 -3.64 0.37 -2.20
C ILE A 198 -3.82 -1.15 -2.20
N TYR A 199 -4.76 -1.63 -2.99
CA TYR A 199 -5.01 -3.06 -3.20
C TYR A 199 -4.31 -3.58 -4.45
N GLY A 200 -4.20 -4.91 -4.56
CA GLY A 200 -3.88 -5.58 -5.82
C GLY A 200 -4.96 -5.41 -6.89
N PRO A 201 -4.85 -6.09 -8.05
CA PRO A 201 -5.68 -5.81 -9.22
C PRO A 201 -7.09 -6.37 -9.18
N TYR A 202 -7.47 -7.08 -8.11
CA TYR A 202 -8.76 -7.76 -8.00
C TYR A 202 -9.62 -7.16 -6.89
N GLY A 203 -10.88 -6.88 -7.22
CA GLY A 203 -11.87 -6.37 -6.28
C GLY A 203 -13.28 -6.78 -6.66
N PHE A 204 -14.28 -6.36 -5.89
CA PHE A 204 -15.68 -6.69 -6.21
C PHE A 204 -16.14 -6.03 -7.52
N ALA A 205 -16.97 -6.71 -8.30
CA ALA A 205 -17.49 -6.15 -9.56
C ALA A 205 -18.23 -4.83 -9.33
N ASN A 206 -19.07 -4.80 -8.29
CA ASN A 206 -19.82 -3.62 -7.90
C ASN A 206 -19.17 -2.92 -6.70
N ALA A 207 -19.28 -1.59 -6.65
CA ALA A 207 -18.70 -0.79 -5.59
C ALA A 207 -19.35 -1.02 -4.21
N ASP A 208 -20.56 -1.57 -4.16
CA ASP A 208 -21.28 -1.94 -2.94
C ASP A 208 -20.81 -3.27 -2.32
N GLY A 209 -19.79 -3.91 -2.90
CA GLY A 209 -19.26 -5.20 -2.45
C GLY A 209 -19.93 -6.43 -3.08
N SER A 210 -20.89 -6.23 -3.99
CA SER A 210 -21.59 -7.32 -4.67
C SER A 210 -20.98 -7.70 -6.03
N GLY A 211 -21.53 -8.75 -6.66
CA GLY A 211 -21.19 -9.15 -8.04
C GLY A 211 -19.95 -10.04 -8.17
N GLY A 212 -19.36 -10.49 -7.06
CA GLY A 212 -18.18 -11.37 -7.06
C GLY A 212 -16.88 -10.65 -7.39
N VAL A 213 -15.76 -11.37 -7.36
CA VAL A 213 -14.42 -10.82 -7.60
C VAL A 213 -14.13 -10.75 -9.09
N VAL A 214 -13.64 -9.59 -9.55
CA VAL A 214 -13.19 -9.35 -10.92
C VAL A 214 -11.87 -8.58 -10.93
N ARG A 215 -11.14 -8.65 -12.04
CA ARG A 215 -10.02 -7.74 -12.30
C ARG A 215 -10.54 -6.32 -12.54
N LEU A 216 -10.08 -5.36 -11.75
CA LEU A 216 -10.42 -3.95 -11.93
C LEU A 216 -9.50 -3.34 -12.99
N ASN A 217 -10.10 -2.83 -14.06
CA ASN A 217 -9.37 -2.26 -15.18
C ASN A 217 -9.14 -0.75 -14.99
N SER A 218 -7.95 -0.30 -15.38
CA SER A 218 -7.65 1.12 -15.53
C SER A 218 -8.61 1.79 -16.53
N SER A 219 -8.97 3.04 -16.26
CA SER A 219 -9.70 3.89 -17.21
C SER A 219 -8.77 4.72 -18.10
N TYR A 220 -7.47 4.43 -18.08
CA TYR A 220 -6.51 5.01 -19.01
C TYR A 220 -6.32 4.12 -20.23
N ARG A 221 -6.07 4.76 -21.37
CA ARG A 221 -5.62 4.08 -22.59
C ARG A 221 -4.56 4.91 -23.30
N ALA A 222 -3.77 4.25 -24.13
CA ALA A 222 -2.90 4.93 -25.06
C ALA A 222 -3.73 5.70 -26.10
N ARG A 223 -3.34 6.93 -26.41
CA ARG A 223 -3.99 7.82 -27.37
C ARG A 223 -3.76 7.36 -28.80
N SER A 224 -4.74 7.52 -29.69
CA SER A 224 -4.56 7.22 -31.12
C SER A 224 -3.87 8.37 -31.88
N ILE A 225 -2.57 8.55 -31.66
CA ILE A 225 -1.76 9.63 -32.27
C ILE A 225 -0.56 9.10 -33.05
N THR A 226 -0.08 9.88 -34.03
CA THR A 226 1.18 9.64 -34.75
C THR A 226 2.22 10.74 -34.50
N THR A 227 1.78 11.91 -34.02
CA THR A 227 2.63 13.05 -33.69
C THR A 227 2.32 13.56 -32.27
N ARG A 228 3.35 14.08 -31.60
CA ARG A 228 3.31 14.50 -30.19
C ARG A 228 3.24 16.03 -30.07
N THR A 229 2.15 16.60 -30.57
CA THR A 229 1.92 18.05 -30.67
C THR A 229 0.91 18.59 -29.66
N THR A 230 0.13 17.71 -29.04
CA THR A 230 -0.93 18.04 -28.08
C THR A 230 -0.79 17.19 -26.82
N LEU A 231 -1.04 17.77 -25.65
CA LEU A 231 -1.11 17.05 -24.38
C LEU A 231 -2.48 16.36 -24.20
N PRO A 232 -2.60 15.36 -23.29
CA PRO A 232 -3.87 14.66 -23.04
C PRO A 232 -5.03 15.56 -22.65
N ASN A 233 -4.76 16.69 -22.00
CA ASN A 233 -5.78 17.67 -21.63
C ASN A 233 -6.23 18.59 -22.80
N GLY A 234 -5.78 18.33 -24.03
CA GLY A 234 -6.09 19.11 -25.22
C GLY A 234 -5.19 20.33 -25.47
N THR A 235 -4.22 20.61 -24.59
CA THR A 235 -3.29 21.73 -24.80
C THR A 235 -2.46 21.51 -26.05
N VAL A 236 -2.54 22.43 -27.01
CA VAL A 236 -1.68 22.46 -28.20
C VAL A 236 -0.35 23.10 -27.85
N LEU A 237 0.75 22.37 -28.07
CA LEU A 237 2.10 22.85 -27.79
C LEU A 237 2.61 23.73 -28.94
N THR A 238 3.65 24.50 -28.68
CA THR A 238 4.43 25.15 -29.76
C THR A 238 5.40 24.13 -30.37
N PRO A 239 5.85 24.32 -31.63
CA PRO A 239 6.80 23.41 -32.27
C PRO A 239 8.09 23.16 -31.47
N THR A 240 8.54 24.13 -30.68
CA THR A 240 9.70 23.99 -29.79
C THR A 240 9.48 23.00 -28.66
N ASN A 241 8.23 22.68 -28.31
CA ASN A 241 7.85 21.82 -27.19
C ASN A 241 7.23 20.47 -27.64
N TYR A 242 7.18 20.21 -28.96
CA TYR A 242 6.73 18.92 -29.46
C TYR A 242 7.62 17.77 -28.98
N GLY A 243 6.98 16.63 -28.75
CA GLY A 243 7.65 15.36 -28.54
C GLY A 243 8.09 14.75 -29.87
N PRO A 244 8.89 13.68 -29.86
CA PRO A 244 9.25 12.98 -31.08
C PRO A 244 8.02 12.31 -31.68
N ASN A 245 7.98 12.14 -33.00
CA ASN A 245 6.89 11.38 -33.65
C ASN A 245 6.86 9.93 -33.15
N VAL A 246 5.67 9.33 -33.18
CA VAL A 246 5.51 7.91 -32.87
C VAL A 246 6.29 7.10 -33.90
N SER A 247 7.20 6.26 -33.42
CA SER A 247 8.16 5.51 -34.25
C SER A 247 8.58 4.24 -33.52
N THR A 248 9.42 3.42 -34.16
CA THR A 248 10.01 2.25 -33.50
C THR A 248 10.93 2.62 -32.34
N THR A 249 11.60 3.78 -32.41
CA THR A 249 12.45 4.30 -31.32
C THR A 249 11.62 4.89 -30.18
N TYR A 250 10.53 5.60 -30.51
CA TYR A 250 9.63 6.22 -29.54
C TYR A 250 8.20 5.71 -29.76
N PRO A 251 7.93 4.43 -29.44
CA PRO A 251 6.61 3.85 -29.61
C PRO A 251 5.59 4.57 -28.73
N LEU A 252 4.31 4.37 -29.03
CA LEU A 252 3.23 4.90 -28.21
C LEU A 252 3.28 4.24 -26.82
N GLY A 253 3.15 5.04 -25.76
CA GLY A 253 3.28 4.59 -24.36
C GLY A 253 4.67 4.81 -23.77
N TYR A 254 5.65 5.21 -24.59
CA TYR A 254 7.00 5.59 -24.14
C TYR A 254 6.96 6.82 -23.23
N TYR A 255 6.04 7.75 -23.48
CA TYR A 255 5.82 8.91 -22.63
C TYR A 255 4.48 8.81 -21.89
N ILE A 256 4.43 9.36 -20.68
CA ILE A 256 3.21 9.40 -19.87
C ILE A 256 2.08 10.13 -20.60
N GLU A 257 2.41 11.19 -21.34
CA GLU A 257 1.46 12.00 -22.09
C GLU A 257 0.95 11.33 -23.38
N ASP A 258 1.40 10.11 -23.66
CA ASP A 258 0.78 9.23 -24.65
C ASP A 258 -0.52 8.60 -24.13
N PHE A 259 -0.78 8.63 -22.81
CA PHE A 259 -2.00 8.10 -22.20
C PHE A 259 -3.06 9.19 -21.98
N GLU A 260 -4.32 8.83 -22.11
CA GLU A 260 -5.48 9.66 -21.77
C GLU A 260 -6.41 8.92 -20.81
N TYR A 261 -6.99 9.65 -19.86
CA TYR A 261 -8.07 9.15 -19.02
C TYR A 261 -9.40 9.24 -19.76
N ILE A 262 -10.17 8.16 -19.74
CA ILE A 262 -11.51 8.09 -20.33
C ILE A 262 -12.48 7.63 -19.25
N ALA A 263 -13.33 8.55 -18.79
CA ALA A 263 -14.33 8.24 -17.77
C ALA A 263 -15.22 7.05 -18.20
N GLY A 264 -15.30 6.04 -17.33
CA GLY A 264 -16.10 4.83 -17.56
C GLY A 264 -15.51 3.83 -18.54
N LEU A 265 -14.26 4.00 -19.00
CA LEU A 265 -13.59 3.00 -19.83
C LEU A 265 -13.28 1.72 -19.04
N GLY A 266 -12.76 1.89 -17.82
CA GLY A 266 -12.48 0.82 -16.87
C GLY A 266 -13.35 0.95 -15.62
N ASN A 267 -12.83 0.41 -14.52
CA ASN A 267 -13.51 0.40 -13.22
C ASN A 267 -13.03 1.53 -12.30
N LEU A 268 -11.89 2.15 -12.63
CA LEU A 268 -11.17 3.10 -11.77
C LEU A 268 -11.28 4.53 -12.31
N ASP A 269 -11.18 5.51 -11.44
CA ASP A 269 -11.18 6.92 -11.78
C ASP A 269 -9.80 7.42 -12.27
N GLN A 270 -9.66 8.73 -12.41
CA GLN A 270 -8.43 9.39 -12.86
C GLN A 270 -7.27 9.33 -11.85
N TYR A 271 -7.51 8.94 -10.61
CA TYR A 271 -6.45 8.72 -9.61
C TYR A 271 -6.07 7.24 -9.50
N ASN A 272 -6.66 6.39 -10.35
CA ASN A 272 -6.48 4.93 -10.35
C ASN A 272 -7.08 4.25 -9.11
N GLY A 273 -8.17 4.80 -8.61
CA GLY A 273 -8.92 4.22 -7.51
C GLY A 273 -10.43 4.30 -7.71
N ARG A 274 -11.18 3.91 -6.69
CA ARG A 274 -12.62 4.11 -6.60
C ARG A 274 -13.07 4.07 -5.15
N PHE A 275 -14.23 4.66 -4.86
CA PHE A 275 -14.93 4.42 -3.60
C PHE A 275 -15.65 3.07 -3.67
N CYS A 276 -15.34 2.15 -2.76
CA CYS A 276 -16.00 0.84 -2.69
C CYS A 276 -15.92 0.21 -1.31
N VAL A 277 -16.81 -0.76 -1.07
CA VAL A 277 -16.70 -1.73 0.03
C VAL A 277 -15.57 -2.71 -0.28
N THR A 278 -14.75 -3.00 0.74
CA THR A 278 -13.69 -4.01 0.70
C THR A 278 -13.79 -4.91 1.94
N PRO A 279 -13.09 -6.06 1.99
CA PRO A 279 -13.04 -6.89 3.20
C PRO A 279 -12.59 -6.12 4.45
N ASP A 280 -11.58 -5.25 4.32
CA ASP A 280 -11.02 -4.46 5.43
C ASP A 280 -11.87 -3.22 5.79
N TYR A 281 -12.61 -2.69 4.82
CA TYR A 281 -13.47 -1.52 4.97
C TYR A 281 -14.93 -1.85 4.57
N PRO A 282 -15.68 -2.58 5.43
CA PRO A 282 -17.05 -2.98 5.13
C PRO A 282 -18.02 -1.79 5.04
N GLY A 283 -17.69 -0.66 5.66
CA GLY A 283 -18.42 0.60 5.55
C GLY A 283 -18.12 1.40 4.26
N GLY A 284 -17.18 0.92 3.45
CA GLY A 284 -16.68 1.60 2.26
C GLY A 284 -15.52 2.54 2.54
N THR A 285 -14.58 2.61 1.62
CA THR A 285 -13.49 3.58 1.60
C THR A 285 -13.15 3.94 0.15
N TYR A 286 -12.42 5.03 -0.05
CA TYR A 286 -11.70 5.21 -1.30
C TYR A 286 -10.45 4.33 -1.27
N ALA A 287 -10.19 3.60 -2.35
CA ALA A 287 -9.00 2.78 -2.45
C ALA A 287 -8.38 2.86 -3.84
N TYR A 288 -7.05 2.86 -3.88
CA TYR A 288 -6.27 2.67 -5.10
C TYR A 288 -6.15 1.18 -5.40
N PHE A 289 -5.95 0.85 -6.68
CA PHE A 289 -5.75 -0.53 -7.11
C PHE A 289 -4.57 -0.59 -8.07
N THR A 290 -3.65 -1.53 -7.86
CA THR A 290 -2.69 -1.83 -8.90
C THR A 290 -3.42 -2.35 -10.13
N THR A 291 -2.93 -2.04 -11.33
CA THR A 291 -3.63 -2.42 -12.56
C THR A 291 -2.75 -3.29 -13.44
N ILE A 292 -3.35 -4.37 -13.95
CA ILE A 292 -2.74 -5.29 -14.91
C ILE A 292 -3.66 -5.43 -16.13
N ASP A 293 -3.11 -5.77 -17.28
CA ASP A 293 -3.85 -6.11 -18.49
C ASP A 293 -4.30 -7.59 -18.52
N ALA A 294 -4.91 -8.03 -19.62
CA ALA A 294 -5.40 -9.41 -19.75
C ALA A 294 -4.28 -10.47 -19.78
N SER A 295 -3.04 -10.08 -20.06
CA SER A 295 -1.86 -10.95 -20.02
C SER A 295 -1.20 -10.99 -18.63
N GLY A 296 -1.65 -10.13 -17.70
CA GLY A 296 -1.08 -9.97 -16.37
C GLY A 296 0.05 -8.95 -16.30
N ALA A 297 0.38 -8.28 -17.40
CA ALA A 297 1.37 -7.20 -17.42
C ALA A 297 0.79 -5.92 -16.81
N SER A 298 1.61 -5.13 -16.12
CA SER A 298 1.16 -3.87 -15.51
C SER A 298 0.57 -2.90 -16.55
N ALA A 299 -0.60 -2.33 -16.25
CA ALA A 299 -1.29 -1.38 -17.10
C ALA A 299 -1.19 0.03 -16.51
N TYR A 300 -0.98 1.06 -17.34
CA TYR A 300 -0.88 2.44 -16.86
C TYR A 300 -2.19 2.88 -16.16
N PRO A 301 -2.15 3.61 -15.02
CA PRO A 301 -0.99 4.23 -14.35
C PRO A 301 -0.32 3.35 -13.29
N TYR A 302 -0.57 2.04 -13.35
CA TYR A 302 0.05 0.97 -12.57
C TYR A 302 -0.33 0.91 -11.09
N ILE A 303 -0.26 2.01 -10.35
CA ILE A 303 -0.49 2.05 -8.89
C ILE A 303 -1.38 3.24 -8.51
N VAL A 304 -0.81 4.45 -8.45
CA VAL A 304 -1.53 5.71 -8.23
C VAL A 304 -1.49 6.50 -9.52
N GLY A 305 -2.59 7.16 -9.85
CA GLY A 305 -2.68 8.06 -11.01
C GLY A 305 -1.73 9.26 -10.90
N PRO A 306 -1.80 10.20 -11.87
CA PRO A 306 -0.93 11.38 -11.87
C PRO A 306 -1.05 12.30 -10.64
N GLN A 307 -2.12 12.15 -9.86
CA GLN A 307 -2.43 12.93 -8.66
C GLN A 307 -2.98 12.01 -7.56
N TYR A 308 -2.82 12.43 -6.31
CA TYR A 308 -3.48 11.81 -5.16
C TYR A 308 -4.95 12.20 -5.12
N TYR A 309 -5.82 11.27 -4.76
CA TYR A 309 -7.22 11.52 -4.40
C TYR A 309 -7.33 12.27 -3.06
N GLY A 310 -6.54 11.89 -2.06
CA GLY A 310 -6.59 12.42 -0.70
C GLY A 310 -5.68 13.61 -0.43
N VAL A 311 -5.72 14.07 0.82
CA VAL A 311 -4.79 15.08 1.35
C VAL A 311 -3.43 14.45 1.64
N LEU A 312 -2.42 14.84 0.85
CA LEU A 312 -1.04 14.37 1.00
C LEU A 312 -0.44 14.73 2.38
N GLN A 313 0.14 13.74 3.06
CA GLN A 313 1.02 13.95 4.20
C GLN A 313 2.43 14.28 3.70
N THR A 314 2.73 15.57 3.55
CA THR A 314 3.95 16.04 2.86
C THR A 314 5.24 15.61 3.56
N ASP A 315 5.22 15.47 4.88
CA ASP A 315 6.34 15.00 5.69
C ASP A 315 6.75 13.56 5.39
N ASN A 316 5.86 12.74 4.80
CA ASN A 316 6.22 11.41 4.31
C ASN A 316 7.19 11.47 3.12
N THR A 317 7.04 12.45 2.21
CA THR A 317 7.85 12.51 0.97
C THR A 317 9.34 12.75 1.20
N SER A 318 9.70 13.24 2.40
CA SER A 318 11.07 13.49 2.83
C SER A 318 11.50 12.63 4.03
N HIS A 319 10.68 11.66 4.44
CA HIS A 319 10.84 10.86 5.67
C HIS A 319 11.13 11.72 6.90
N SER A 320 10.56 12.92 6.97
CA SER A 320 10.81 13.90 8.03
C SER A 320 9.70 13.91 9.08
N VAL A 321 8.95 12.82 9.16
CA VAL A 321 7.87 12.62 10.13
C VAL A 321 8.44 12.69 11.56
N SER A 322 7.67 13.26 12.47
CA SER A 322 7.99 13.26 13.91
C SER A 322 6.97 12.41 14.65
N VAL A 323 7.45 11.45 15.44
CA VAL A 323 6.56 10.58 16.23
C VAL A 323 6.23 11.27 17.56
N PRO A 324 4.94 11.50 17.87
CA PRO A 324 4.54 12.08 19.15
C PRO A 324 4.91 11.19 20.34
N SER A 325 5.17 11.80 21.50
CA SER A 325 5.53 11.08 22.73
C SER A 325 4.45 10.13 23.27
N GLY A 326 3.22 10.24 22.77
CA GLY A 326 2.09 9.36 23.11
C GLY A 326 1.78 8.31 22.06
N ALA A 327 2.63 8.14 21.04
CA ALA A 327 2.47 7.06 20.08
C ALA A 327 2.92 5.74 20.72
N ALA A 328 2.01 4.77 20.81
CA ALA A 328 2.26 3.46 21.38
C ALA A 328 2.66 2.47 20.28
N PRO A 329 3.61 1.55 20.52
CA PRO A 329 3.91 0.46 19.59
C PRO A 329 2.67 -0.42 19.36
N TYR A 330 2.47 -0.87 18.12
CA TYR A 330 1.44 -1.83 17.77
C TYR A 330 2.05 -3.24 17.71
N CYS A 331 1.50 -4.16 18.49
CA CYS A 331 1.80 -5.58 18.40
C CYS A 331 0.53 -6.35 18.09
N GLU A 332 0.61 -7.29 17.15
CA GLU A 332 -0.54 -8.13 16.79
C GLU A 332 -0.94 -9.08 17.92
N ALA A 333 0.00 -9.46 18.79
CA ALA A 333 -0.27 -10.31 19.94
C ALA A 333 -0.82 -9.56 21.16
N ASP A 334 -0.84 -8.21 21.14
CA ASP A 334 -1.54 -7.38 22.13
C ASP A 334 -3.03 -7.28 21.70
N LEU A 335 -3.77 -8.35 21.99
CA LEU A 335 -5.14 -8.57 21.53
C LEU A 335 -6.14 -7.63 22.20
N ASN A 336 -5.82 -7.12 23.39
CA ASN A 336 -6.65 -6.19 24.13
C ASN A 336 -6.22 -4.71 23.96
N CYS A 337 -5.06 -4.47 23.33
CA CYS A 337 -4.48 -3.17 23.02
C CYS A 337 -4.14 -2.30 24.25
N ASP A 338 -3.69 -2.91 25.35
CA ASP A 338 -3.24 -2.19 26.54
C ASP A 338 -1.73 -1.89 26.58
N GLY A 339 -1.01 -2.32 25.54
CA GLY A 339 0.43 -2.11 25.38
C GLY A 339 1.29 -3.17 26.05
N GLN A 340 0.68 -4.22 26.61
CA GLN A 340 1.35 -5.40 27.15
C GLN A 340 0.89 -6.66 26.41
N ILE A 341 1.70 -7.71 26.51
CA ILE A 341 1.35 -9.02 25.98
C ILE A 341 1.39 -9.95 27.19
N ASP A 342 0.23 -10.21 27.76
CA ASP A 342 0.10 -10.90 29.03
C ASP A 342 -1.06 -11.92 29.06
N ASP A 343 -1.34 -12.48 30.23
CA ASP A 343 -2.36 -13.51 30.42
C ASP A 343 -3.76 -13.05 29.93
N ALA A 344 -4.04 -11.74 29.89
CA ALA A 344 -5.27 -11.19 29.36
C ALA A 344 -5.37 -11.37 27.84
N ASP A 345 -4.27 -11.19 27.12
CA ASP A 345 -4.20 -11.49 25.69
C ASP A 345 -4.30 -12.99 25.43
N PHE A 346 -3.64 -13.81 26.26
CA PHE A 346 -3.74 -15.26 26.12
C PHE A 346 -5.18 -15.76 26.33
N ALA A 347 -5.91 -15.16 27.27
CA ALA A 347 -7.33 -15.45 27.51
C ALA A 347 -8.22 -15.07 26.30
N MET A 348 -7.79 -14.12 25.47
CA MET A 348 -8.43 -13.80 24.20
C MET A 348 -8.01 -14.74 23.07
N PHE A 349 -6.73 -15.13 23.02
CA PHE A 349 -6.16 -16.03 22.01
C PHE A 349 -6.75 -17.44 22.08
N ALA A 350 -6.78 -18.04 23.28
CA ALA A 350 -7.11 -19.45 23.47
C ALA A 350 -8.52 -19.87 22.96
N PRO A 351 -9.59 -19.07 23.14
CA PRO A 351 -10.90 -19.36 22.54
C PRO A 351 -10.87 -19.40 21.01
N ALA A 352 -10.16 -18.46 20.37
CA ALA A 352 -10.06 -18.40 18.92
C ALA A 352 -9.25 -19.57 18.35
N TYR A 353 -8.15 -19.94 19.01
CA TYR A 353 -7.35 -21.11 18.66
C TYR A 353 -8.16 -22.42 18.68
N ASN A 354 -9.10 -22.56 19.63
CA ASN A 354 -9.98 -23.74 19.68
C ASN A 354 -10.99 -23.81 18.52
N ILE A 355 -11.29 -22.68 17.87
CA ILE A 355 -12.22 -22.62 16.72
C ILE A 355 -11.47 -22.94 15.41
N LEU A 356 -10.16 -22.68 15.37
CA LEU A 356 -9.23 -22.94 14.27
C LEU A 356 -9.49 -22.10 13.00
N LEU A 357 -10.66 -22.18 12.38
CA LEU A 357 -10.88 -21.55 11.07
C LEU A 357 -11.56 -20.19 11.22
N CYS A 358 -10.98 -19.16 10.60
CA CYS A 358 -11.53 -17.81 10.60
C CYS A 358 -12.93 -17.69 9.98
N THR A 359 -13.35 -18.69 9.19
CA THR A 359 -14.64 -18.75 8.52
C THR A 359 -15.76 -19.34 9.38
N GLU A 360 -15.46 -19.88 10.56
CA GLU A 360 -16.47 -20.49 11.42
C GLU A 360 -17.40 -19.45 12.03
N ALA A 361 -18.67 -19.82 12.16
CA ALA A 361 -19.71 -18.90 12.64
C ALA A 361 -19.47 -18.42 14.09
N ASP A 362 -18.77 -19.24 14.87
CA ASP A 362 -18.42 -18.94 16.26
C ASP A 362 -17.12 -18.11 16.38
N MET A 363 -16.35 -17.96 15.28
CA MET A 363 -15.13 -17.15 15.29
C MET A 363 -15.50 -15.67 15.50
N PRO A 364 -14.90 -15.01 16.51
CA PRO A 364 -15.13 -13.58 16.72
C PRO A 364 -14.76 -12.75 15.48
N ALA A 365 -15.48 -11.64 15.31
CA ALA A 365 -15.31 -10.78 14.15
C ALA A 365 -13.86 -10.32 13.95
N GLY A 366 -13.37 -10.45 12.71
CA GLY A 366 -12.04 -10.02 12.31
C GLY A 366 -10.92 -11.02 12.62
N CYS A 367 -11.26 -12.25 13.03
CA CYS A 367 -10.31 -13.33 13.31
C CYS A 367 -9.06 -12.86 14.06
N TYR A 368 -9.27 -12.19 15.20
CA TYR A 368 -8.24 -11.35 15.82
C TYR A 368 -6.97 -12.08 16.28
N ALA A 369 -7.00 -13.42 16.37
CA ALA A 369 -5.89 -14.25 16.82
C ALA A 369 -5.15 -14.95 15.66
N ASP A 370 -5.56 -14.73 14.41
CA ASP A 370 -4.82 -15.14 13.21
C ASP A 370 -3.69 -14.11 13.02
N LEU A 371 -2.55 -14.38 13.66
CA LEU A 371 -1.40 -13.47 13.73
C LEU A 371 -0.54 -13.56 12.47
N ASN A 372 -0.64 -14.64 11.70
CA ASN A 372 0.09 -14.81 10.45
C ASN A 372 -0.76 -14.50 9.19
N HIS A 373 -2.07 -14.26 9.37
CA HIS A 373 -3.07 -13.90 8.37
C HIS A 373 -3.31 -14.98 7.30
N ASP A 374 -3.20 -16.26 7.65
CA ASP A 374 -3.43 -17.38 6.74
C ASP A 374 -4.89 -17.87 6.69
N GLY A 375 -5.75 -17.32 7.54
CA GLY A 375 -7.16 -17.68 7.68
C GLY A 375 -7.43 -18.79 8.71
N SER A 376 -6.41 -19.15 9.49
CA SER A 376 -6.47 -20.07 10.63
C SER A 376 -5.96 -19.40 11.91
N VAL A 377 -6.38 -19.90 13.06
CA VAL A 377 -5.74 -19.64 14.36
C VAL A 377 -5.18 -20.96 14.85
N ASP A 378 -3.91 -21.21 14.56
CA ASP A 378 -3.27 -22.49 14.79
C ASP A 378 -1.91 -22.38 15.50
N ASP A 379 -1.13 -23.48 15.48
CA ASP A 379 0.18 -23.54 16.13
C ASP A 379 1.15 -22.47 15.61
N ALA A 380 1.05 -22.08 14.34
CA ALA A 380 1.88 -21.03 13.77
C ALA A 380 1.58 -19.67 14.42
N ASP A 381 0.32 -19.36 14.67
CA ASP A 381 -0.09 -18.16 15.41
C ASP A 381 0.32 -18.24 16.87
N PHE A 382 0.19 -19.42 17.49
CA PHE A 382 0.60 -19.59 18.88
C PHE A 382 2.11 -19.40 19.05
N VAL A 383 2.93 -19.81 18.07
CA VAL A 383 4.38 -19.53 18.09
C VAL A 383 4.65 -18.02 18.05
N LEU A 384 3.94 -17.28 17.19
CA LEU A 384 4.07 -15.81 17.14
C LEU A 384 3.63 -15.17 18.47
N PHE A 385 2.50 -15.60 19.00
CA PHE A 385 1.97 -15.14 20.28
C PHE A 385 2.96 -15.43 21.42
N ALA A 386 3.48 -16.66 21.52
CA ALA A 386 4.38 -17.06 22.60
C ALA A 386 5.72 -16.31 22.57
N VAL A 387 6.27 -16.06 21.38
CA VAL A 387 7.48 -15.23 21.22
C VAL A 387 7.23 -13.82 21.71
N ALA A 388 6.08 -13.24 21.37
CA ALA A 388 5.73 -11.89 21.79
C ALA A 388 5.42 -11.81 23.31
N TYR A 389 4.76 -12.84 23.84
CA TYR A 389 4.44 -12.99 25.26
C TYR A 389 5.71 -13.09 26.13
N ASP A 390 6.71 -13.88 25.72
CA ASP A 390 7.97 -14.02 26.46
C ASP A 390 8.78 -12.71 26.49
N ALA A 391 8.61 -11.86 25.48
CA ALA A 391 9.22 -10.53 25.44
C ALA A 391 8.54 -9.52 26.39
N LEU A 392 7.31 -9.78 26.86
CA LEU A 392 6.50 -8.97 27.80
C LEU A 392 6.20 -7.52 27.35
N VAL A 393 6.60 -7.11 26.15
CA VAL A 393 6.41 -5.73 25.67
C VAL A 393 6.24 -5.72 24.15
N CYS A 394 5.33 -4.87 23.68
CA CYS A 394 5.29 -4.38 22.30
C CYS A 394 6.57 -3.55 22.06
N ASN A 395 7.59 -4.11 21.39
CA ASN A 395 8.82 -3.37 21.05
C ASN A 395 8.68 -2.62 19.73
#